data_AF-A0A4R5CXK4-F1
#
_entry.id   AF-A0A4R5CXK4-F1
#
_cell.length_a   1.000
_cell.length_b   1.000
_cell.length_c   1.000
_cell.angle_alpha   90.00
_cell.angle_beta   90.00
_cell.angle_gamma   90.00
#
_symmetry.space_group_name_H-M   'P 1'
#
loop_
_entity.id
_entity.type
_entity.pdbx_description
1 polymer ?
#
loop_
_entity_poly.entity_id
_entity_poly.type
_entity_poly.pdbx_seq_one_letter_code
_entity_poly.pdbx_strand_id
1 'polypeptide(L)'
;MSSKATTIEILFEKVEDYTRTTVELAKLKVIDTSADVLSSLLSRLAIAIVFAMFILLLNFGLSIWLGEVLGSMYYGFFIMAALYLILSIVLYSYKDKWIKMPISNFIITKMLKNQKHD
;
A
#
# COMPACT_ATOMS: atom_id res chain seq x y z
N MET A 1 -56.42 17.07 -25.09
CA MET A 1 -55.04 17.61 -24.92
C MET A 1 -54.44 17.39 -23.53
N SER A 2 -55.19 16.95 -22.50
CA SER A 2 -54.67 16.80 -21.12
C SER A 2 -53.80 15.56 -20.86
N SER A 3 -54.02 14.43 -21.55
CA SER A 3 -53.34 13.15 -21.24
C SER A 3 -51.81 13.11 -21.50
N LYS A 4 -51.30 13.78 -22.54
CA LYS A 4 -49.86 13.73 -22.87
C LYS A 4 -48.99 14.49 -21.86
N ALA A 5 -49.49 15.60 -21.32
CA ALA A 5 -48.78 16.39 -20.32
C ALA A 5 -48.57 15.60 -19.03
N THR A 6 -49.62 14.93 -18.55
CA THR A 6 -49.57 14.08 -17.35
C THR A 6 -48.61 12.88 -17.50
N THR A 7 -48.52 12.27 -18.69
CA THR A 7 -47.57 11.16 -18.92
C THR A 7 -46.11 11.63 -18.88
N ILE A 8 -45.81 12.81 -19.45
CA ILE A 8 -44.46 13.38 -19.43
C ILE A 8 -44.05 13.76 -18.01
N GLU A 9 -44.98 14.28 -17.22
CA GLU A 9 -44.75 14.66 -15.81
C GLU A 9 -44.42 13.44 -14.94
N ILE A 10 -45.15 12.33 -15.09
CA ILE A 10 -44.87 11.06 -14.40
C ILE A 10 -43.51 10.46 -14.80
N LEU A 11 -43.11 10.60 -16.08
CA LEU A 11 -41.80 10.15 -16.54
C LEU A 11 -40.67 11.01 -15.97
N PHE A 12 -40.87 12.33 -15.88
CA PHE A 12 -39.91 13.24 -15.26
C PHE A 12 -39.74 12.94 -13.77
N GLU A 13 -40.83 12.74 -13.04
CA GLU A 13 -40.83 12.40 -11.62
C GLU A 13 -40.11 11.06 -11.37
N LYS A 14 -40.37 10.05 -12.21
CA LYS A 14 -39.71 8.75 -12.10
C LYS A 14 -38.21 8.82 -12.44
N VAL A 15 -37.81 9.65 -13.41
CA VAL A 15 -36.39 9.90 -13.73
C VAL A 15 -35.70 10.64 -12.61
N GLU A 16 -36.36 11.63 -12.01
CA GLU A 16 -35.84 12.38 -10.86
C GLU A 16 -35.60 11.46 -9.66
N ASP A 17 -36.58 10.61 -9.30
CA ASP A 17 -36.44 9.63 -8.23
C ASP A 17 -35.33 8.61 -8.50
N TYR A 18 -35.21 8.12 -9.73
CA TYR A 18 -34.11 7.22 -10.12
C TYR A 18 -32.75 7.91 -10.01
N THR A 19 -32.65 9.15 -10.47
CA THR A 19 -31.40 9.93 -10.44
C THR A 19 -31.00 10.22 -9.01
N ARG A 20 -31.97 10.63 -8.17
CA ARG A 20 -31.77 10.85 -6.73
C ARG A 20 -31.27 9.60 -6.03
N THR A 21 -31.92 8.46 -6.28
CA THR A 21 -31.52 7.17 -5.72
C THR A 21 -30.13 6.76 -6.18
N THR A 22 -29.81 6.97 -7.45
CA THR A 22 -28.49 6.63 -8.01
C THR A 22 -27.38 7.49 -7.39
N VAL A 23 -27.63 8.79 -7.19
CA VAL A 23 -26.70 9.70 -6.51
C VAL A 23 -26.52 9.31 -5.04
N GLU A 24 -27.59 8.95 -4.35
CA GLU A 24 -27.54 8.51 -2.96
C GLU A 24 -26.76 7.20 -2.80
N LEU A 25 -27.00 6.22 -3.67
CA LEU A 25 -26.23 4.98 -3.75
C LEU A 25 -24.76 5.24 -4.05
N ALA A 26 -24.44 6.13 -4.99
CA ALA A 26 -23.06 6.48 -5.32
C ALA A 26 -22.35 7.10 -4.11
N LYS A 27 -23.02 8.02 -3.40
CA LYS A 27 -22.51 8.63 -2.17
C LYS A 27 -22.25 7.56 -1.09
N LEU A 28 -23.20 6.67 -0.86
CA LEU A 28 -23.05 5.59 0.12
C LEU A 28 -21.89 4.66 -0.23
N LYS A 29 -21.78 4.26 -1.50
CA LYS A 29 -20.72 3.37 -1.99
C LYS A 29 -19.34 4.00 -1.88
N VAL A 30 -19.22 5.31 -2.14
CA VAL A 30 -17.97 6.05 -1.93
C VAL A 30 -17.58 6.06 -0.47
N ILE A 31 -18.53 6.32 0.44
CA ILE A 31 -18.27 6.31 1.89
C ILE A 31 -17.82 4.93 2.34
N ASP A 32 -18.56 3.88 1.96
CA ASP A 32 -18.27 2.49 2.32
C ASP A 32 -16.90 2.04 1.80
N THR A 33 -16.63 2.23 0.51
CA THR A 33 -15.34 1.87 -0.09
C THR A 33 -14.19 2.65 0.53
N SER A 34 -14.38 3.95 0.79
CA SER A 34 -13.35 4.78 1.41
C SER A 34 -13.08 4.33 2.86
N ALA A 35 -14.14 4.03 3.61
CA ALA A 35 -14.03 3.53 4.98
C ALA A 35 -13.30 2.19 5.02
N ASP A 36 -13.60 1.26 4.12
CA ASP A 36 -12.97 -0.05 4.07
C ASP A 36 -11.47 0.04 3.66
N VAL A 37 -11.16 0.86 2.67
CA VAL A 37 -9.77 1.15 2.28
C VAL A 37 -9.01 1.80 3.43
N LEU A 38 -9.55 2.85 4.05
CA LEU A 38 -8.89 3.53 5.16
C LEU A 38 -8.71 2.61 6.37
N SER A 39 -9.72 1.82 6.72
CA SER A 39 -9.67 0.89 7.85
C SER A 39 -8.63 -0.20 7.62
N SER A 40 -8.57 -0.77 6.42
CA SER A 40 -7.57 -1.77 6.07
C SER A 40 -6.14 -1.20 6.04
N LEU A 41 -5.97 0.03 5.56
CA LEU A 41 -4.68 0.73 5.57
C LEU A 41 -4.23 1.03 7.01
N LEU A 42 -5.10 1.57 7.85
CA LEU A 42 -4.81 1.86 9.25
C LEU A 42 -4.42 0.59 10.02
N SER A 43 -5.16 -0.49 9.82
CA SER A 43 -4.85 -1.79 10.44
C SER A 43 -3.47 -2.30 10.02
N ARG A 44 -3.16 -2.29 8.71
CA ARG A 44 -1.84 -2.71 8.21
C ARG A 44 -0.72 -1.81 8.72
N LEU A 45 -0.96 -0.50 8.77
CA LEU A 45 0.02 0.46 9.27
C LEU A 45 0.30 0.27 10.76
N ALA A 46 -0.73 0.03 11.57
CA ALA A 46 -0.57 -0.25 12.99
C ALA A 46 0.32 -1.48 13.22
N ILE A 47 0.07 -2.56 12.49
CA ILE A 47 0.90 -3.78 12.54
C ILE A 47 2.33 -3.47 12.09
N ALA A 48 2.50 -2.74 10.99
CA ALA A 48 3.81 -2.36 10.48
C ALA A 48 4.61 -1.50 11.46
N ILE A 49 3.96 -0.57 12.18
CA ILE A 49 4.60 0.26 13.20
C ILE A 49 5.09 -0.61 14.36
N VAL A 50 4.24 -1.50 14.89
CA VAL A 50 4.64 -2.40 15.99
C VAL A 50 5.82 -3.28 15.57
N PHE A 51 5.78 -3.83 14.36
CA PHE A 51 6.86 -4.65 13.83
C PHE A 51 8.16 -3.84 13.61
N ALA A 52 8.04 -2.61 13.11
CA ALA A 52 9.19 -1.71 12.95
C ALA A 52 9.81 -1.35 14.30
N MET A 53 8.99 -1.08 15.33
CA MET A 53 9.47 -0.86 16.70
C MET A 53 10.20 -2.09 17.23
N PHE A 54 9.67 -3.30 17.03
CA PHE A 54 10.35 -4.53 17.42
C PHE A 54 11.74 -4.67 16.77
N ILE A 55 11.84 -4.45 15.46
CA ILE A 55 13.13 -4.51 14.74
C ILE A 55 14.10 -3.43 15.25
N LEU A 56 13.61 -2.23 15.55
CA LEU A 56 14.41 -1.13 16.06
C LEU A 56 14.97 -1.47 17.46
N LEU A 57 14.14 -2.03 18.35
CA LEU A 57 14.60 -2.50 19.66
C LEU A 57 15.61 -3.64 19.53
N LEU A 58 15.38 -4.58 18.61
CA LEU A 58 16.31 -5.66 18.33
C LEU A 58 17.68 -5.13 17.89
N ASN A 59 17.70 -4.11 17.03
CA ASN A 59 18.92 -3.46 16.57
C ASN A 59 19.69 -2.80 17.71
N PHE A 60 19.00 -2.06 18.57
CA PHE A 60 19.62 -1.48 19.75
C PHE A 60 20.16 -2.55 20.69
N GLY A 61 19.39 -3.60 20.96
CA GLY A 61 19.82 -4.71 21.80
C GLY A 61 21.06 -5.42 21.26
N LEU A 62 21.09 -5.73 19.97
CA LEU A 62 22.25 -6.33 19.32
C LEU A 62 23.48 -5.42 19.37
N SER A 63 23.30 -4.11 19.10
CA SER A 63 24.37 -3.13 19.18
C SER A 63 24.97 -3.05 20.59
N ILE A 64 24.13 -2.99 21.62
CA ILE A 64 24.57 -2.94 23.02
C ILE A 64 25.27 -4.23 23.40
N TRP A 65 24.70 -5.37 23.06
CA TRP A 65 25.30 -6.68 23.36
C TRP A 65 26.68 -6.85 22.72
N LEU A 66 26.82 -6.50 21.44
CA LEU A 66 28.12 -6.45 20.78
C LEU A 66 29.06 -5.46 21.47
N GLY A 67 28.57 -4.27 21.84
CA GLY A 67 29.35 -3.29 22.57
C GLY A 67 29.87 -3.80 23.93
N GLU A 68 29.06 -4.53 24.69
CA GLU A 68 29.46 -5.14 25.96
C GLU A 68 30.53 -6.21 25.76
N VAL A 69 30.37 -7.09 24.76
CA VAL A 69 31.38 -8.12 24.44
C VAL A 69 32.72 -7.49 24.03
N LEU A 70 32.68 -6.35 23.33
CA LEU A 70 33.88 -5.60 22.94
C LEU A 70 34.40 -4.64 24.04
N GLY A 71 33.76 -4.60 25.21
CA GLY A 71 34.17 -3.77 26.35
C GLY A 71 33.83 -2.28 26.25
N SER A 72 33.14 -1.85 25.18
CA SER A 72 32.60 -0.49 25.07
C SER A 72 31.42 -0.42 24.09
N MET A 73 30.34 0.25 24.51
CA MET A 73 29.11 0.43 23.75
C MET A 73 29.35 1.07 22.36
N TYR A 74 30.34 1.97 22.23
CA TYR A 74 30.65 2.64 20.98
C TYR A 74 31.08 1.66 19.86
N TYR A 75 31.82 0.60 20.21
CA TYR A 75 32.25 -0.38 19.22
C TYR A 75 31.08 -1.20 18.66
N GLY A 76 30.07 -1.49 19.49
CA GLY A 76 28.86 -2.17 19.04
C GLY A 76 28.12 -1.41 17.94
N PHE A 77 27.91 -0.11 18.14
CA PHE A 77 27.30 0.74 17.11
C PHE A 77 28.17 0.89 15.86
N PHE A 78 29.49 0.99 16.02
CA PHE A 78 30.40 1.13 14.89
C PHE A 78 30.42 -0.13 14.01
N ILE A 79 30.42 -1.32 14.62
CA ILE A 79 30.33 -2.60 13.91
C ILE A 79 29.00 -2.72 13.18
N MET A 80 27.89 -2.37 13.82
CA MET A 80 26.58 -2.37 13.17
C MET A 80 26.54 -1.41 11.97
N ALA A 81 27.09 -0.21 12.12
CA ALA A 81 27.18 0.77 11.03
C ALA A 81 28.03 0.24 9.85
N ALA A 82 29.18 -0.38 10.14
CA ALA A 82 30.02 -0.99 9.12
C ALA A 82 29.31 -2.15 8.40
N LEU A 83 28.59 -3.00 9.14
CA LEU A 83 27.80 -4.09 8.58
C LEU A 83 26.70 -3.57 7.65
N TYR A 84 25.97 -2.53 8.06
CA TYR A 84 24.97 -1.89 7.23
C TYR A 84 25.55 -1.21 5.98
N LEU A 85 26.75 -0.64 6.09
CA LEU A 85 27.47 -0.05 4.95
C LEU A 85 27.86 -1.12 3.92
N ILE A 86 28.42 -2.25 4.38
CA ILE A 86 28.77 -3.38 3.51
C ILE A 86 27.52 -3.92 2.82
N LEU A 87 26.44 -4.11 3.58
CA LEU A 87 25.16 -4.60 3.04
C LEU A 87 24.62 -3.64 1.95
N SER A 88 24.73 -2.34 2.17
CA SER A 88 24.32 -1.32 1.18
C SER A 88 25.16 -1.39 -0.10
N ILE A 89 26.48 -1.55 0.01
CA ILE A 89 27.38 -1.70 -1.16
C ILE A 89 27.05 -2.96 -1.96
N VAL A 90 26.80 -4.08 -1.25
CA VAL A 90 26.40 -5.35 -1.87
C VAL A 90 25.06 -5.16 -2.60
N LEU A 91 24.04 -4.61 -1.94
CA LEU A 91 22.74 -4.35 -2.57
C LEU A 91 22.85 -3.44 -3.79
N TYR A 92 23.67 -2.39 -3.71
CA TYR A 92 23.90 -1.48 -4.84
C TYR A 92 24.55 -2.20 -6.03
N SER A 93 25.48 -3.11 -5.78
CA SER A 93 26.18 -3.87 -6.82
C SER A 93 25.27 -4.90 -7.50
N TYR A 94 24.34 -5.53 -6.75
CA TYR A 94 23.41 -6.52 -7.27
C TYR A 94 22.06 -5.96 -7.74
N LYS A 95 21.83 -4.64 -7.60
CA LYS A 95 20.54 -3.98 -7.89
C LYS A 95 20.00 -4.32 -9.28
N ASP A 96 20.87 -4.36 -10.30
CA ASP A 96 20.45 -4.55 -11.68
C ASP A 96 20.01 -6.01 -11.96
N LYS A 97 20.61 -6.99 -11.28
CA LYS A 97 20.25 -8.41 -11.44
C LYS A 97 19.08 -8.81 -10.54
N TRP A 98 19.07 -8.36 -9.29
CA TRP A 98 18.08 -8.80 -8.29
C TRP A 98 16.78 -8.00 -8.30
N ILE A 99 16.83 -6.72 -8.67
CA ILE A 99 15.65 -5.85 -8.62
C ILE A 99 15.13 -5.56 -10.03
N LYS A 100 15.99 -5.10 -10.92
CA LYS A 100 15.57 -4.62 -12.25
C LYS A 100 15.04 -5.73 -13.16
N MET A 101 15.66 -6.91 -13.12
CA MET A 101 15.30 -8.05 -13.98
C MET A 101 13.94 -8.70 -13.60
N PRO A 102 13.65 -9.06 -12.33
CA PRO A 102 12.36 -9.63 -11.98
C PRO A 102 11.22 -8.63 -12.09
N ILE A 103 11.46 -7.34 -11.76
CA ILE A 103 10.43 -6.30 -11.93
C ILE A 103 10.11 -6.11 -13.42
N SER A 104 11.11 -6.02 -14.28
CA SER A 104 10.87 -5.91 -15.74
C SER A 104 10.13 -7.13 -16.28
N ASN A 105 10.56 -8.34 -15.92
CA ASN A 105 9.87 -9.56 -16.35
C ASN A 105 8.44 -9.65 -15.82
N PHE A 106 8.19 -9.19 -14.59
CA PHE A 106 6.84 -9.16 -14.02
C PHE A 106 5.94 -8.17 -14.78
N ILE A 107 6.43 -6.95 -15.05
CA ILE A 107 5.70 -5.95 -15.83
C ILE A 107 5.41 -6.45 -17.25
N ILE A 108 6.44 -6.98 -17.94
CA ILE A 108 6.32 -7.52 -19.30
C ILE A 108 5.33 -8.69 -19.34
N THR A 109 5.41 -9.62 -18.39
CA THR A 109 4.48 -10.76 -18.33
C THR A 109 3.05 -10.29 -18.07
N LYS A 110 2.85 -9.30 -17.20
CA LYS A 110 1.53 -8.75 -16.91
C LYS A 110 0.93 -8.04 -18.13
N MET A 111 1.75 -7.30 -18.88
CA MET A 111 1.33 -6.63 -20.13
C MET A 111 1.04 -7.63 -21.26
N LEU A 112 1.93 -8.61 -21.49
CA LEU A 112 1.75 -9.64 -22.54
C LEU A 112 0.55 -10.55 -22.26
N LYS A 113 0.27 -10.87 -20.99
CA LYS A 113 -0.91 -11.65 -20.61
C LYS A 113 -2.22 -10.90 -20.89
N ASN A 114 -2.20 -9.57 -20.84
CA ASN A 114 -3.37 -8.74 -21.10
C ASN A 114 -3.65 -8.52 -22.60
N GLN A 115 -2.70 -8.88 -23.49
CA GLN A 115 -2.83 -8.79 -24.96
C GLN A 115 -3.28 -10.11 -25.62
N LYS A 116 -3.32 -11.22 -24.87
CA LYS A 116 -3.75 -12.53 -25.37
C LYS A 116 -5.23 -12.84 -25.07
N HIS A 117 -5.97 -11.87 -24.55
CA HIS A 117 -7.37 -12.03 -24.16
C HIS A 117 -8.34 -11.18 -25.00
N ASP A 118 -7.82 -10.51 -26.03
CA ASP A 118 -8.55 -10.01 -27.20
C ASP A 118 -8.19 -10.90 -28.41
#